data_AF-A0A3S0C1R5-F1
#
_entry.id   AF-A0A3S0C1R5-F1
#
_cell.length_a   1.000
_cell.length_b   1.000
_cell.length_c   1.000
_cell.angle_alpha   90.00
_cell.angle_beta   90.00
_cell.angle_gamma   90.00
#
_symmetry.space_group_name_H-M   'P 1'
#
loop_
_entity.id
_entity.type
_entity.pdbx_description
1 polymer ?
#
loop_
_entity_poly.entity_id
_entity_poly.type
_entity_poly.pdbx_seq_one_letter_code
_entity_poly.pdbx_strand_id
1 'polypeptide(L)'
;MDLTQTIEPRSDQLNADDLISGPRDVTITGVTAGTAEQPVNIELAEYPGRPYKPAKSMRRVLVTAWGPDSDAYTGRRMRLYRDPSVRFGRDEVGGIRISHLSDIDGPVQLALTVTRGKRARYVVEPLPGTGGVADEAIEQAATVEELRALWATATPDQQARITQRATQLTEQAKEQQK
;
A
#
# COMPACT_ATOMS: atom_id res chain seq x y z
N MET A 1 -24.69 2.09 25.70
CA MET A 1 -23.54 1.22 25.97
C MET A 1 -23.22 0.53 24.67
N ASP A 2 -22.08 0.84 24.09
CA ASP A 2 -21.63 0.26 22.81
C ASP A 2 -20.74 -0.95 23.12
N LEU A 3 -21.22 -2.15 22.77
CA LEU A 3 -20.52 -3.41 23.07
C LEU A 3 -19.34 -3.67 22.14
N THR A 4 -19.19 -2.90 21.05
CA THR A 4 -18.07 -3.05 20.10
C THR A 4 -16.71 -2.80 20.77
N GLN A 5 -16.65 -1.88 21.74
CA GLN A 5 -15.43 -1.60 22.53
C GLN A 5 -15.06 -2.72 23.52
N THR A 6 -16.00 -3.62 23.86
CA THR A 6 -15.77 -4.70 24.84
C THR A 6 -15.27 -6.00 24.20
N ILE A 7 -15.39 -6.11 22.88
CA ILE A 7 -14.90 -7.25 22.09
C ILE A 7 -13.57 -6.95 21.39
N GLU A 8 -13.03 -5.72 21.54
CA GLU A 8 -11.71 -5.38 21.03
C GLU A 8 -10.66 -6.27 21.72
N PRO A 9 -9.98 -7.17 20.98
CA PRO A 9 -8.94 -7.99 21.57
C PRO A 9 -7.86 -7.05 22.11
N ARG A 10 -7.58 -7.11 23.42
CA ARG A 10 -6.35 -6.51 23.98
C ARG A 10 -5.16 -7.23 23.36
N SER A 11 -4.71 -6.73 22.22
CA SER A 11 -3.67 -7.36 21.44
C SER A 11 -2.63 -6.30 21.14
N ASP A 12 -1.42 -6.60 21.60
CA ASP A 12 -0.15 -5.92 21.34
C ASP A 12 0.28 -5.98 19.85
N GLN A 13 -0.62 -6.39 18.96
CA GLN A 13 -0.43 -6.43 17.53
C GLN A 13 -1.74 -6.19 16.78
N LEU A 14 -1.62 -5.80 15.52
CA LEU A 14 -2.74 -5.79 14.58
C LEU A 14 -3.15 -7.24 14.28
N ASN A 15 -4.45 -7.56 14.40
CA ASN A 15 -4.99 -8.89 14.11
C ASN A 15 -5.67 -8.91 12.74
N ALA A 16 -5.74 -10.11 12.15
CA ALA A 16 -6.42 -10.30 10.88
C ALA A 16 -7.92 -9.95 10.97
N ASP A 17 -8.53 -10.12 12.14
CA ASP A 17 -9.94 -9.85 12.35
C ASP A 17 -10.29 -8.35 12.36
N ASP A 18 -9.33 -7.47 12.68
CA ASP A 18 -9.49 -6.01 12.57
C ASP A 18 -9.74 -5.58 11.11
N LEU A 19 -9.30 -6.40 10.14
CA LEU A 19 -9.43 -6.17 8.70
C LEU A 19 -10.60 -6.94 8.07
N ILE A 20 -11.50 -7.53 8.87
CA ILE A 20 -12.75 -8.14 8.36
C ILE A 20 -13.63 -7.11 7.66
N SER A 21 -13.64 -5.87 8.18
CA SER A 21 -14.41 -4.77 7.58
C SER A 21 -13.93 -4.36 6.19
N GLY A 22 -12.73 -4.79 5.80
CA GLY A 22 -12.14 -4.55 4.49
C GLY A 22 -10.67 -4.14 4.57
N PRO A 23 -10.02 -3.94 3.41
CA PRO A 23 -8.65 -3.46 3.34
C PRO A 23 -8.49 -2.08 3.99
N ARG A 24 -7.32 -1.83 4.59
CA ARG A 24 -6.98 -0.56 5.24
C ARG A 24 -5.63 -0.07 4.74
N ASP A 25 -5.59 1.20 4.38
CA ASP A 25 -4.35 1.89 4.08
C ASP A 25 -3.73 2.35 5.39
N VAL A 26 -2.46 2.01 5.58
CA VAL A 26 -1.72 2.30 6.80
C VAL A 26 -0.39 2.98 6.48
N THR A 27 0.05 3.82 7.39
CA THR A 27 1.28 4.61 7.31
C THR A 27 2.28 4.10 8.35
N ILE A 28 3.50 3.81 7.91
CA ILE A 28 4.56 3.30 8.79
C ILE A 28 5.16 4.45 9.57
N THR A 29 5.14 4.36 10.90
CA THR A 29 5.75 5.34 11.80
C THR A 29 7.11 4.90 12.32
N GLY A 30 7.41 3.60 12.24
CA GLY A 30 8.72 3.04 12.58
C GLY A 30 8.75 1.53 12.40
N VAL A 31 9.96 0.98 12.38
CA VAL A 31 10.18 -0.47 12.32
C VAL A 31 11.16 -0.84 13.41
N THR A 32 10.84 -1.87 14.19
CA THR A 32 11.70 -2.37 15.27
C THR A 32 11.91 -3.87 15.15
N ALA A 33 13.02 -4.36 15.70
CA ALA A 33 13.28 -5.78 15.81
C ALA A 33 12.33 -6.42 16.83
N GLY A 34 11.79 -7.58 16.48
CA GLY A 34 10.92 -8.37 17.37
C GLY A 34 11.62 -9.63 17.92
N THR A 35 10.86 -10.70 18.13
CA THR A 35 11.35 -11.98 18.67
C THR A 35 11.83 -12.92 17.56
N ALA A 36 12.46 -14.04 17.91
CA ALA A 36 12.89 -15.04 16.91
C ALA A 36 11.73 -15.56 16.03
N GLU A 37 10.53 -15.67 16.61
CA GLU A 37 9.32 -16.12 15.90
C GLU A 37 8.66 -15.00 15.09
N GLN A 38 8.64 -13.78 15.64
CA GLN A 38 8.08 -12.58 15.03
C GLN A 38 9.16 -11.48 14.95
N PRO A 39 10.08 -11.54 13.97
CA PRO A 39 11.33 -10.78 14.03
C PRO A 39 11.23 -9.31 13.66
N VAL A 40 10.07 -8.86 13.19
CA VAL A 40 9.88 -7.48 12.75
C VAL A 40 8.54 -6.98 13.27
N ASN A 41 8.54 -5.82 13.89
CA ASN A 41 7.36 -5.05 14.26
C ASN A 41 7.33 -3.79 13.40
N ILE A 42 6.23 -3.56 12.68
CA ILE A 42 6.00 -2.35 11.89
C ILE A 42 4.96 -1.53 12.63
N GLU A 43 5.38 -0.41 13.20
CA GLU A 43 4.49 0.54 13.88
C GLU A 43 3.67 1.31 12.85
N LEU A 44 2.38 1.46 13.13
CA LEU A 44 1.40 2.05 12.21
C LEU A 44 0.75 3.28 12.84
N ALA A 45 0.56 4.34 12.05
CA ALA A 45 -0.10 5.56 12.51
C ALA A 45 -1.58 5.35 12.86
N GLU A 46 -2.25 4.50 12.09
CA GLU A 46 -3.69 4.21 12.20
C GLU A 46 -3.99 3.18 13.29
N TYR A 47 -2.96 2.46 13.76
CA TYR A 47 -3.06 1.48 14.84
C TYR A 47 -1.97 1.69 15.90
N PRO A 48 -2.00 2.81 16.66
CA PRO A 48 -0.96 3.12 17.64
C PRO A 48 -0.83 2.02 18.71
N GLY A 49 0.40 1.55 18.95
CA GLY A 49 0.69 0.51 19.94
C GLY A 49 0.26 -0.91 19.53
N ARG A 50 -0.22 -1.09 18.29
CA ARG A 50 -0.62 -2.38 17.73
C ARG A 50 0.14 -2.63 16.43
N PRO A 51 1.45 -2.91 16.48
CA PRO A 51 2.28 -3.08 15.30
C PRO A 51 1.79 -4.21 14.40
N TYR A 52 2.00 -4.04 13.10
CA TYR A 52 1.88 -5.13 12.13
C TYR A 52 3.14 -6.00 12.18
N LYS A 53 2.94 -7.31 12.44
CA LYS A 53 4.02 -8.30 12.49
C LYS A 53 3.97 -9.18 11.23
N PRO A 54 4.71 -8.84 10.16
CA PRO A 54 4.59 -9.52 8.87
C PRO A 54 5.11 -10.96 8.87
N ALA A 55 4.33 -11.86 8.26
CA ALA A 55 4.75 -13.22 7.96
C ALA A 55 5.98 -13.24 7.02
N LYS A 56 6.70 -14.38 6.97
CA LYS A 56 7.92 -14.52 6.15
C LYS A 56 7.70 -14.18 4.66
N SER A 57 6.53 -14.52 4.13
CA SER A 57 6.14 -14.19 2.75
C SER A 57 5.98 -12.69 2.56
N MET A 58 5.34 -11.99 3.50
CA MET A 58 5.15 -10.53 3.43
C MET A 58 6.46 -9.77 3.69
N ARG A 59 7.35 -10.29 4.54
CA ARG A 59 8.71 -9.75 4.66
C ARG A 59 9.49 -9.82 3.35
N ARG A 60 9.34 -10.90 2.57
CA ARG A 60 9.95 -10.99 1.23
C ARG A 60 9.38 -9.95 0.28
N VAL A 61 8.07 -9.69 0.34
CA VAL A 61 7.43 -8.61 -0.43
C VAL A 61 8.08 -7.27 -0.11
N LEU A 62 8.15 -6.91 1.17
CA LEU A 62 8.71 -5.64 1.62
C LEU A 62 10.17 -5.48 1.19
N VAL A 63 11.01 -6.51 1.41
CA VAL A 63 12.43 -6.45 1.04
C VAL A 63 12.62 -6.34 -0.47
N THR A 64 11.78 -7.01 -1.28
CA THR A 64 11.85 -6.88 -2.75
C THR A 64 11.38 -5.51 -3.24
N ALA A 65 10.35 -4.94 -2.61
CA ALA A 65 9.80 -3.65 -3.02
C ALA A 65 10.66 -2.46 -2.55
N TRP A 66 11.15 -2.51 -1.32
CA TRP A 66 11.73 -1.35 -0.62
C TRP A 66 13.19 -1.53 -0.22
N GLY A 67 13.76 -2.71 -0.41
CA GLY A 67 15.13 -3.04 -0.01
C GLY A 67 15.22 -3.61 1.41
N PRO A 68 16.39 -4.07 1.85
CA PRO A 68 16.56 -4.71 3.16
C PRO A 68 16.64 -3.74 4.33
N ASP A 69 16.82 -2.44 4.07
CA ASP A 69 16.98 -1.41 5.09
C ASP A 69 15.61 -0.96 5.63
N SER A 70 15.33 -1.33 6.89
CA SER A 70 14.06 -1.01 7.55
C SER A 70 13.91 0.46 7.90
N ASP A 71 15.00 1.21 8.05
CA ASP A 71 14.93 2.61 8.46
C ASP A 71 14.29 3.47 7.35
N ALA A 72 14.51 3.06 6.10
CA ALA A 72 13.93 3.68 4.92
C ALA A 72 12.41 3.48 4.79
N TYR A 73 11.77 2.63 5.62
CA TYR A 73 10.35 2.32 5.52
C TYR A 73 9.48 3.36 6.20
N THR A 74 10.02 4.14 7.13
CA THR A 74 9.28 5.16 7.86
C THR A 74 8.71 6.21 6.90
N GLY A 75 7.42 6.54 7.05
CA GLY A 75 6.69 7.44 6.17
C GLY A 75 6.07 6.78 4.93
N ARG A 76 6.47 5.55 4.58
CA ARG A 76 5.84 4.79 3.49
C ARG A 76 4.49 4.24 3.93
N ARG A 77 3.65 3.91 2.95
CA ARG A 77 2.28 3.45 3.13
C ARG A 77 2.06 2.09 2.49
N MET A 78 1.14 1.32 3.04
CA MET A 78 0.74 0.03 2.50
C MET A 78 -0.74 -0.23 2.69
N ARG A 79 -1.35 -1.00 1.79
CA ARG A 79 -2.71 -1.51 1.95
C ARG A 79 -2.68 -2.91 2.54
N LEU A 80 -3.13 -3.02 3.80
CA LEU A 80 -3.30 -4.29 4.49
C LEU A 80 -4.69 -4.84 4.25
N TYR A 81 -4.80 -6.15 4.06
CA TYR A 81 -6.09 -6.83 3.94
C TYR A 81 -6.06 -8.20 4.62
N ARG A 82 -7.25 -8.70 4.98
CA ARG A 82 -7.44 -10.06 5.49
C ARG A 82 -7.55 -11.04 4.33
N ASP A 83 -6.63 -11.99 4.27
CA ASP A 83 -6.74 -13.18 3.42
C ASP A 83 -7.27 -14.35 4.26
N PRO A 84 -8.55 -14.77 4.09
CA PRO A 84 -9.12 -15.88 4.86
C PRO A 84 -8.51 -17.24 4.52
N SER A 85 -7.84 -17.38 3.37
CA SER A 85 -7.25 -18.65 2.91
C SER A 85 -5.91 -19.00 3.59
N VAL A 86 -5.36 -18.09 4.40
CA VAL A 86 -4.12 -18.34 5.13
C VAL A 86 -4.35 -19.41 6.18
N ARG A 87 -3.54 -20.47 6.10
CA ARG A 87 -3.62 -21.64 6.98
C ARG A 87 -2.57 -21.61 8.08
N PHE A 88 -2.97 -22.06 9.26
CA PHE A 88 -2.07 -22.44 10.35
C PHE A 88 -2.35 -23.90 10.72
N GLY A 89 -1.36 -24.77 10.50
CA GLY A 89 -1.57 -26.21 10.61
C GLY A 89 -2.58 -26.71 9.57
N ARG A 90 -3.70 -27.27 10.03
CA ARG A 90 -4.77 -27.79 9.15
C ARG A 90 -5.88 -26.77 8.89
N ASP A 91 -5.97 -25.73 9.72
CA ASP A 91 -7.11 -24.82 9.77
C ASP A 91 -6.84 -23.52 9.01
N GLU A 92 -7.88 -22.98 8.37
CA GLU A 92 -7.90 -21.66 7.74
C GLU A 92 -8.25 -20.61 8.79
N VAL A 93 -7.21 -20.10 9.45
CA VAL A 93 -7.35 -19.08 10.51
C VAL A 93 -7.40 -17.66 9.94
N GLY A 94 -7.00 -17.48 8.68
CA GLY A 94 -6.86 -16.17 8.05
C GLY A 94 -5.57 -15.46 8.46
N GLY A 95 -5.18 -14.46 7.67
CA GLY A 95 -3.93 -13.72 7.91
C GLY A 95 -3.89 -12.38 7.20
N ILE A 96 -3.03 -11.49 7.70
CA ILE A 96 -2.84 -10.17 7.10
C ILE A 96 -1.85 -10.26 5.95
N ARG A 97 -2.25 -9.74 4.79
CA ARG A 97 -1.41 -9.61 3.61
C ARG A 97 -1.38 -8.18 3.09
N ILE A 98 -0.40 -7.91 2.23
CA ILE A 98 -0.15 -6.61 1.61
C ILE A 98 -0.61 -6.69 0.16
N SER A 99 -1.59 -5.87 -0.24
CA SER A 99 -2.02 -5.80 -1.64
C SER A 99 -1.38 -4.64 -2.39
N HIS A 100 -1.13 -3.52 -1.70
CA HIS A 100 -0.55 -2.33 -2.31
C HIS A 100 0.57 -1.73 -1.45
N LEU A 101 1.55 -1.10 -2.10
CA LEU A 101 2.66 -0.39 -1.47
C LEU A 101 2.85 0.98 -2.11
N SER A 102 3.19 2.00 -1.33
CA SER A 102 3.71 3.26 -1.88
C SER A 102 5.19 3.12 -2.27
N ASP A 103 5.72 4.15 -2.93
CA ASP A 103 7.15 4.25 -3.24
C ASP A 103 7.68 3.06 -4.06
N ILE A 104 6.85 2.58 -4.99
CA ILE A 104 7.19 1.60 -6.02
C ILE A 104 6.80 2.14 -7.39
N ASP A 105 7.68 1.98 -8.38
CA ASP A 105 7.47 2.52 -9.74
C ASP A 105 6.41 1.75 -10.54
N GLY A 106 6.05 0.55 -10.08
CA GLY A 106 5.08 -0.30 -10.76
C GLY A 106 4.81 -1.59 -10.01
N PRO A 107 3.96 -2.48 -10.57
CA PRO A 107 3.55 -3.71 -9.90
C PRO A 107 4.73 -4.63 -9.59
N VAL A 108 4.92 -4.94 -8.31
CA VAL A 108 5.96 -5.87 -7.84
C VAL A 108 5.40 -7.28 -7.85
N GLN A 109 6.13 -8.21 -8.47
CA GLN A 109 5.66 -9.58 -8.66
C GLN A 109 6.65 -10.59 -8.11
N LEU A 110 6.16 -11.51 -7.28
CA LEU A 110 7.02 -12.49 -6.61
C LEU A 110 6.33 -13.84 -6.53
N ALA A 111 7.10 -14.90 -6.80
CA ALA A 111 6.62 -16.26 -6.62
C ALA A 111 6.71 -16.65 -5.13
N LEU A 112 5.59 -16.56 -4.41
CA LEU A 112 5.49 -16.94 -2.99
C LEU A 112 5.13 -18.42 -2.85
N THR A 113 5.70 -19.07 -1.85
CA THR A 113 5.33 -20.45 -1.48
C THR A 113 3.96 -20.42 -0.79
N VAL A 114 2.99 -21.15 -1.34
CA VAL A 114 1.63 -21.26 -0.76
C VAL A 114 1.54 -22.50 0.13
N THR A 115 2.00 -23.63 -0.39
CA THR A 115 2.12 -24.90 0.35
C THR A 115 3.45 -25.55 0.00
N ARG A 116 3.86 -26.59 0.75
CA ARG A 116 5.10 -27.33 0.46
C ARG A 116 5.08 -27.82 -0.99
N GLY A 117 6.05 -27.36 -1.79
CA GLY A 117 6.17 -27.73 -3.21
C GLY A 117 5.34 -26.88 -4.19
N LYS A 118 4.45 -25.99 -3.73
CA LYS A 118 3.63 -25.13 -4.59
C LYS A 118 3.98 -23.65 -4.41
N ARG A 119 4.36 -22.99 -5.51
CA ARG A 119 4.54 -21.54 -5.56
C ARG A 119 3.44 -20.91 -6.41
N ALA A 120 2.97 -19.74 -6.01
CA ALA A 120 2.03 -18.93 -6.76
C ALA A 120 2.63 -17.54 -6.96
N ARG A 121 2.32 -16.93 -8.11
CA ARG A 121 2.65 -15.53 -8.36
C ARG A 121 1.78 -14.66 -7.47
N TYR A 122 2.42 -13.78 -6.73
CA TYR A 122 1.79 -12.76 -5.90
C TYR A 122 2.15 -11.40 -6.49
N VAL A 123 1.14 -10.57 -6.71
CA VAL A 123 1.29 -9.25 -7.30
C VAL A 123 0.93 -8.22 -6.25
N VAL A 124 1.76 -7.21 -6.13
CA VAL A 124 1.57 -6.07 -5.24
C VAL A 124 1.53 -4.84 -6.11
N GLU A 125 0.42 -4.12 -6.03
CA GLU A 125 0.17 -2.96 -6.89
C GLU A 125 0.68 -1.68 -6.22
N PRO A 126 1.04 -0.64 -7.00
CA PRO A 126 1.28 0.68 -6.45
C PRO A 126 0.05 1.17 -5.68
N LEU A 127 0.26 1.73 -4.49
CA LEU A 127 -0.80 2.36 -3.73
C LEU A 127 -1.20 3.66 -4.45
N PRO A 128 -2.48 3.87 -4.79
CA PRO A 128 -2.93 5.13 -5.35
C PRO A 128 -2.55 6.27 -4.39
N GLY A 129 -1.79 7.24 -4.92
CA GLY A 129 -1.09 8.24 -4.11
C GLY A 129 -2.02 9.22 -3.40
N THR A 130 -1.64 9.60 -2.18
CA THR A 130 -1.91 10.92 -1.56
C THR A 130 -0.59 11.73 -1.53
N GLY A 131 0.48 11.17 -2.10
CA GLY A 131 1.75 11.80 -2.41
C GLY A 131 2.00 11.59 -3.90
N GLY A 132 2.23 12.68 -4.59
CA GLY A 132 1.81 12.87 -5.96
C GLY A 132 1.13 14.23 -6.04
N VAL A 133 1.08 14.80 -7.22
CA VAL A 133 0.39 16.08 -7.42
C VAL A 133 -1.06 15.97 -6.93
N ALA A 134 -1.60 16.99 -6.28
CA ALA A 134 -3.02 16.95 -5.91
C ALA A 134 -3.85 16.68 -7.18
N ASP A 135 -4.73 15.69 -7.13
CA ASP A 135 -5.54 15.33 -8.30
C ASP A 135 -6.37 16.54 -8.80
N GLU A 136 -6.84 17.38 -7.88
CA GLU A 136 -7.44 18.67 -8.20
C GLU A 136 -6.49 19.61 -8.94
N ALA A 137 -5.19 19.63 -8.62
CA ALA A 137 -4.21 20.44 -9.34
C ALA A 137 -4.00 19.94 -10.78
N ILE A 138 -4.12 18.63 -11.03
CA ILE A 138 -4.07 18.07 -12.40
C ILE A 138 -5.31 18.46 -13.20
N GLU A 139 -6.49 18.45 -12.57
CA GLU A 139 -7.76 18.78 -13.23
C GLU A 139 -7.93 20.29 -13.47
N GLN A 140 -7.55 21.11 -12.49
CA GLN A 140 -7.65 22.57 -12.54
C GLN A 140 -6.55 23.24 -13.36
N ALA A 141 -5.50 22.51 -13.75
CA ALA A 141 -4.48 23.04 -14.65
C ALA A 141 -5.15 23.57 -15.93
N ALA A 142 -4.95 24.86 -16.17
CA ALA A 142 -5.52 25.59 -17.30
C ALA A 142 -4.54 25.58 -18.49
N THR A 143 -3.27 25.26 -18.24
CA THR A 143 -2.23 25.26 -19.26
C THR A 143 -1.42 23.97 -19.28
N VAL A 144 -0.86 23.66 -20.45
CA VAL A 144 0.06 22.52 -20.63
C VAL A 144 1.36 22.71 -19.83
N GLU A 145 1.74 23.97 -19.53
CA GLU A 145 2.95 24.30 -18.78
C GLU A 145 2.82 23.98 -17.29
N GLU A 146 1.66 24.26 -16.68
CA GLU A 146 1.32 23.81 -15.33
C GLU A 146 1.38 22.28 -15.26
N LEU A 147 0.71 21.59 -16.18
CA LEU A 147 0.75 20.13 -16.30
C LEU A 147 2.18 19.56 -16.41
N ARG A 148 3.07 20.26 -17.13
CA ARG A 148 4.49 19.89 -17.24
C ARG A 148 5.25 20.08 -15.92
N ALA A 149 4.95 21.11 -15.15
CA ALA A 149 5.55 21.32 -13.83
C ALA A 149 5.13 20.23 -12.83
N LEU A 150 3.87 19.81 -12.91
CA LEU A 150 3.31 18.74 -12.08
C LEU A 150 3.92 17.37 -12.40
N TRP A 151 4.37 17.13 -13.64
CA TRP A 151 4.96 15.87 -14.09
C TRP A 151 6.15 15.39 -13.25
N ALA A 152 7.01 16.33 -12.80
CA ALA A 152 8.23 16.00 -12.06
C ALA A 152 7.95 15.33 -10.70
N THR A 153 6.77 15.58 -10.13
CA THR A 153 6.31 15.05 -8.85
C THR A 153 5.13 14.09 -9.00
N ALA A 154 4.69 13.83 -10.24
CA ALA A 154 3.55 13.00 -10.54
C ALA A 154 3.94 11.52 -10.49
N THR A 155 3.08 10.70 -9.88
CA THR A 155 3.19 9.24 -9.98
C THR A 155 2.90 8.77 -11.41
N PRO A 156 3.28 7.54 -11.82
CA PRO A 156 2.98 7.02 -13.16
C PRO A 156 1.49 7.08 -13.54
N ASP A 157 0.59 6.81 -12.60
CA ASP A 157 -0.85 6.93 -12.81
C ASP A 157 -1.30 8.39 -13.02
N GLN A 158 -0.67 9.32 -12.29
CA GLN A 158 -0.92 10.76 -12.45
C GLN A 158 -0.33 11.30 -13.76
N GLN A 159 0.81 10.78 -14.21
CA GLN A 159 1.40 11.11 -15.51
C GLN A 159 0.46 10.72 -16.66
N ALA A 160 -0.22 9.56 -16.56
CA ALA A 160 -1.24 9.17 -17.53
C ALA A 160 -2.41 10.19 -17.57
N ARG A 161 -2.89 10.63 -16.39
CA ARG A 161 -3.94 11.66 -16.28
C ARG A 161 -3.50 13.03 -16.79
N ILE A 162 -2.27 13.45 -16.47
CA ILE A 162 -1.67 14.69 -16.97
C ILE A 162 -1.61 14.68 -18.50
N THR A 163 -1.22 13.56 -19.10
CA THR A 163 -1.18 13.40 -20.57
C THR A 163 -2.58 13.55 -21.18
N GLN A 164 -3.59 12.95 -20.56
CA GLN A 164 -4.98 13.04 -21.01
C GLN A 164 -5.51 14.49 -20.94
N ARG A 165 -5.24 15.21 -19.84
CA ARG A 165 -5.63 16.62 -19.68
C ARG A 165 -4.91 17.55 -20.65
N ALA A 166 -3.62 17.33 -20.88
CA ALA A 166 -2.83 18.11 -21.84
C ALA A 166 -3.38 17.97 -23.28
N THR A 167 -3.85 16.76 -23.62
CA THR A 167 -4.50 16.49 -24.92
C THR A 167 -5.79 17.29 -25.06
N GLN A 168 -6.66 17.28 -24.05
CA GLN A 168 -7.90 18.07 -24.03
C GLN A 168 -7.66 19.57 -24.19
N LEU A 169 -6.70 20.14 -23.46
CA LEU A 169 -6.36 21.57 -23.57
C LEU A 169 -5.86 21.94 -24.97
N THR A 170 -5.10 21.03 -25.60
CA THR A 170 -4.60 21.24 -26.97
C THR A 170 -5.73 21.18 -28.00
N GLU A 171 -6.73 20.32 -27.81
CA GLU A 171 -7.92 20.27 -28.68
C GLU A 171 -8.79 21.51 -28.52
N GLN A 172 -9.06 21.94 -27.28
CA GLN A 172 -9.82 23.15 -26.99
C GLN A 172 -9.19 24.41 -27.60
N ALA A 173 -7.86 24.52 -27.55
CA ALA A 173 -7.13 25.63 -28.18
C ALA A 173 -7.26 25.65 -29.71
N LYS A 174 -7.35 24.47 -30.36
CA LYS A 174 -7.56 24.38 -31.81
C LYS A 174 -8.99 24.75 -32.21
N GLU A 175 -9.98 24.43 -31.39
CA GLU A 175 -11.38 24.73 -31.66
C GLU A 175 -11.70 26.22 -31.52
N GLN A 176 -11.00 26.94 -30.62
CA GLN A 176 -11.15 28.39 -30.45
C GLN A 176 -10.46 29.23 -31.55
N GLN A 177 -9.56 28.63 -32.34
CA GLN A 177 -8.91 29.29 -33.47
C GLN A 177 -9.66 29.12 -34.80
N LYS A 178 -10.79 28.41 -34.80
CA LYS A 178 -11.59 28.10 -35.98
C LYS A 178 -12.85 28.97 -36.03
#